data_AF-A0A382R7J3-F1
#
_entry.id   AF-A0A382R7J3-F1
#
_cell.length_a   1.000
_cell.length_b   1.000
_cell.length_c   1.000
_cell.angle_alpha   90.00
_cell.angle_beta   90.00
_cell.angle_gamma   90.00
#
_symmetry.space_group_name_H-M   'P 1'
#
loop_
_entity.id
_entity.type
_entity.pdbx_description
1 polymer ?
#
loop_
_entity_poly.entity_id
_entity_poly.type
_entity_poly.pdbx_seq_one_letter_code
_entity_poly.pdbx_strand_id
1 'polypeptide(L)'
;MAYKAEYIWIDGTEPSPMIRSKTKILPDGSEIGELEAAPIWGFDGSSTNQAPGANSDCVLRPVFSCADPIRGGNNVLVMCEVLLPDMTPHITNTRAACAAVAEEFAKEEAWFGIEQ
;
A
#
# COMPACT_ATOMS: atom_id res chain seq x y z
N MET A 1 -8.59 11.33 19.69
CA MET A 1 -9.62 10.30 19.43
C MET A 1 -9.08 9.25 18.46
N ALA A 2 -9.58 8.01 18.51
CA ALA A 2 -9.26 7.02 17.48
C ALA A 2 -9.69 7.52 16.08
N TYR A 3 -8.94 7.18 15.05
CA TYR A 3 -9.19 7.60 13.67
C TYR A 3 -9.15 6.42 12.70
N LYS A 4 -9.67 6.62 11.48
CA LYS A 4 -9.74 5.60 10.43
C LYS A 4 -8.59 5.77 9.45
N ALA A 5 -7.88 4.68 9.18
CA ALA A 5 -6.88 4.58 8.14
C ALA A 5 -7.35 3.60 7.06
N GLU A 6 -7.64 4.09 5.85
CA GLU A 6 -8.03 3.24 4.72
C GLU A 6 -6.78 2.72 4.02
N TYR A 7 -6.47 1.44 4.21
CA TYR A 7 -5.35 0.80 3.54
C TYR A 7 -5.80 0.42 2.13
N ILE A 8 -5.10 0.94 1.13
CA ILE A 8 -5.39 0.81 -0.30
C ILE A 8 -4.21 0.07 -0.96
N TRP A 9 -4.50 -0.90 -1.82
CA TRP A 9 -3.48 -1.62 -2.59
C TRP A 9 -4.01 -2.05 -3.97
N ILE A 10 -3.09 -2.51 -4.82
CA ILE A 10 -3.39 -3.04 -6.14
C ILE A 10 -3.35 -4.57 -6.09
N ASP A 11 -4.35 -5.22 -6.69
CA ASP A 11 -4.47 -6.67 -6.71
C ASP A 11 -3.72 -7.35 -7.87
N GLY A 12 -3.95 -8.64 -8.07
CA GLY A 12 -3.36 -9.45 -9.16
C GLY A 12 -4.32 -9.78 -10.30
N THR A 13 -5.40 -9.02 -10.47
CA THR A 13 -6.34 -9.25 -11.57
C THR A 13 -5.66 -8.99 -12.91
N GLU A 14 -5.86 -9.89 -13.89
CA GLU A 14 -5.39 -9.73 -15.26
C GLU A 14 -6.58 -9.57 -16.23
N PRO A 15 -6.41 -8.82 -17.34
CA PRO A 15 -5.18 -8.12 -17.77
C PRO A 15 -4.94 -6.79 -17.05
N SER A 16 -5.92 -6.29 -16.29
CA SER A 16 -5.87 -4.99 -15.62
C SER A 16 -6.07 -5.16 -14.11
N PRO A 17 -5.04 -4.93 -13.30
CA PRO A 17 -5.15 -4.96 -11.84
C PRO A 17 -6.18 -3.96 -11.31
N MET A 18 -6.84 -4.31 -10.21
CA MET A 18 -7.87 -3.50 -9.57
C MET A 18 -7.40 -2.94 -8.23
N ILE A 19 -7.98 -1.79 -7.84
CA ILE A 19 -7.79 -1.22 -6.51
C ILE A 19 -8.64 -1.99 -5.50
N ARG A 20 -8.05 -2.31 -4.35
CA ARG A 20 -8.70 -2.90 -3.17
C ARG A 20 -8.46 -2.01 -1.96
N SER A 21 -9.37 -2.05 -0.98
CA SER A 21 -9.17 -1.32 0.27
C SER A 21 -9.82 -1.99 1.48
N LYS A 22 -9.35 -1.62 2.67
CA LYS A 22 -10.04 -1.90 3.94
C LYS A 22 -9.60 -0.93 5.03
N THR A 23 -10.47 -0.70 6.01
CA THR A 23 -10.23 0.28 7.08
C THR A 23 -9.60 -0.34 8.33
N LYS A 24 -8.45 0.21 8.76
CA LYS A 24 -7.88 -0.01 10.09
C LYS A 24 -8.34 1.11 11.02
N ILE A 25 -8.74 0.78 12.25
CA ILE A 25 -8.97 1.77 13.30
C ILE A 25 -7.69 1.92 14.11
N LEU A 26 -7.16 3.14 14.18
CA LEU A 26 -5.93 3.45 14.90
C LEU A 26 -6.23 4.29 16.14
N PRO A 27 -5.56 4.03 17.28
CA PRO A 27 -5.71 4.87 18.46
C PRO A 27 -5.17 6.27 18.22
N ASP A 28 -5.64 7.21 19.02
CA ASP A 28 -5.17 8.60 19.01
C ASP A 28 -3.65 8.67 19.17
N GLY A 29 -2.99 9.57 18.42
CA GLY A 29 -1.54 9.70 18.44
C GLY A 29 -0.75 8.59 17.73
N SER A 30 -1.42 7.61 17.12
CA SER A 30 -0.74 6.72 16.15
C SER A 30 -0.37 7.58 14.94
N GLU A 31 0.90 7.85 14.72
CA GLU A 31 1.31 8.60 13.53
C GLU A 31 1.58 7.63 12.37
N ILE A 32 0.87 7.84 11.25
CA ILE A 32 1.30 7.31 9.94
C ILE A 32 2.30 8.28 9.28
N GLY A 33 2.56 9.45 9.90
CA GLY A 33 3.47 10.47 9.40
C GLY A 33 4.90 9.96 9.16
N GLU A 34 5.38 9.05 10.02
CA GLU A 34 6.57 8.25 9.75
C GLU A 34 6.14 6.91 9.14
N LEU A 35 6.09 6.83 7.81
CA LEU A 35 5.63 5.63 7.09
C LEU A 35 6.37 4.35 7.47
N GLU A 36 7.65 4.45 7.87
CA GLU A 36 8.45 3.32 8.37
C GLU A 36 7.94 2.77 9.71
N ALA A 37 7.33 3.62 10.55
CA ALA A 37 6.71 3.25 11.81
C ALA A 37 5.22 2.88 11.65
N ALA A 38 4.63 3.12 10.47
CA ALA A 38 3.23 2.85 10.23
C ALA A 38 2.95 1.34 10.31
N PRO A 39 1.86 0.90 10.95
CA PRO A 39 1.59 -0.52 11.14
C PRO A 39 1.46 -1.26 9.81
N ILE A 40 2.27 -2.29 9.60
CA ILE A 40 2.02 -3.27 8.54
C ILE A 40 0.71 -4.01 8.82
N TRP A 41 0.08 -4.52 7.76
CA TRP A 41 -1.14 -5.30 7.89
C TRP A 41 -1.11 -6.51 6.94
N GLY A 42 -2.03 -7.45 7.10
CA GLY A 42 -2.12 -8.64 6.26
C GLY A 42 -3.49 -8.72 5.60
N PHE A 43 -3.59 -9.37 4.45
CA PHE A 43 -4.86 -9.72 3.79
C PHE A 43 -4.79 -11.10 3.14
N ASP A 44 -5.96 -11.66 2.87
CA ASP A 44 -6.10 -12.93 2.15
C ASP A 44 -6.02 -12.68 0.63
N GLY A 45 -4.88 -13.03 0.04
CA GLY A 45 -4.57 -12.89 -1.38
C GLY A 45 -5.35 -13.84 -2.29
N SER A 46 -6.03 -14.86 -1.75
CA SER A 46 -6.83 -15.79 -2.56
C SER A 46 -8.06 -15.10 -3.18
N SER A 47 -8.56 -14.05 -2.53
CA SER A 47 -9.71 -13.27 -2.99
C SER A 47 -9.32 -12.11 -3.92
N THR A 48 -8.04 -11.97 -4.26
CA THR A 48 -7.49 -10.84 -5.00
C THR A 48 -6.55 -11.28 -6.14
N ASN A 49 -6.58 -12.55 -6.53
CA ASN A 49 -5.66 -13.15 -7.50
C ASN A 49 -4.18 -12.98 -7.15
N GLN A 50 -3.83 -12.92 -5.86
CA GLN A 50 -2.45 -12.75 -5.41
C GLN A 50 -1.88 -14.01 -4.78
N ALA A 51 -2.71 -14.99 -4.42
CA ALA A 51 -2.19 -16.23 -3.87
C ALA A 51 -3.14 -17.42 -4.06
N PRO A 52 -2.63 -18.67 -4.06
CA PRO A 52 -3.47 -19.84 -4.00
C PRO A 52 -4.08 -20.00 -2.59
N GLY A 53 -5.25 -20.64 -2.48
CA GLY A 53 -6.00 -20.73 -1.21
C GLY A 53 -5.32 -21.47 -0.05
N ALA A 54 -4.23 -22.21 -0.28
CA ALA A 54 -3.52 -22.95 0.78
C ALA A 54 -2.40 -22.15 1.48
N ASN A 55 -1.91 -21.08 0.85
CA ASN A 55 -0.91 -20.17 1.41
C ASN A 55 -1.19 -18.77 0.89
N SER A 56 -2.25 -18.16 1.43
CA SER A 56 -2.85 -16.98 0.84
C SER A 56 -2.48 -15.66 1.51
N ASP A 57 -1.70 -15.68 2.58
CA ASP A 57 -1.36 -14.47 3.30
C ASP A 57 -0.44 -13.55 2.47
N CYS A 58 -0.86 -12.29 2.35
CA CYS A 58 -0.08 -11.21 1.76
C CYS A 58 0.04 -10.06 2.77
N VAL A 59 1.13 -9.31 2.70
CA VAL A 59 1.45 -8.21 3.62
C VAL A 59 1.26 -6.87 2.92
N LEU A 60 0.64 -5.93 3.61
CA LEU A 60 0.52 -4.52 3.23
C LEU A 60 1.55 -3.72 4.00
N ARG A 61 2.51 -3.14 3.28
CA ARG A 61 3.46 -2.16 3.82
C ARG A 61 3.04 -0.76 3.38
N PRO A 62 2.73 0.16 4.30
CA PRO A 62 2.46 1.56 3.96
C PRO A 62 3.63 2.20 3.20
N VAL A 63 3.33 2.96 2.13
CA VAL A 63 4.34 3.64 1.30
C VAL A 63 3.98 5.09 0.99
N PHE A 64 2.74 5.49 1.23
CA PHE A 64 2.27 6.86 1.13
C PHE A 64 1.00 7.02 1.96
N SER A 65 0.77 8.22 2.49
CA SER A 65 -0.48 8.57 3.16
C SER A 65 -0.91 9.99 2.88
N CYS A 66 -2.21 10.23 2.87
CA CYS A 66 -2.80 11.56 2.79
C CYS A 66 -4.10 11.64 3.61
N ALA A 67 -4.62 12.84 3.83
CA ALA A 67 -5.92 13.02 4.48
C ALA A 67 -7.04 12.37 3.64
N ASP A 68 -7.97 11.69 4.32
CA ASP A 68 -9.17 11.14 3.68
C ASP A 68 -10.17 12.28 3.42
N PRO A 69 -10.39 12.68 2.15
CA PRO A 69 -11.21 13.85 1.83
C PRO A 69 -12.71 13.59 2.00
N ILE A 70 -13.14 12.32 2.04
CA ILE A 70 -14.53 11.94 2.20
C ILE A 70 -14.90 11.90 3.68
N ARG A 71 -14.04 11.28 4.49
CA ARG A 71 -14.28 11.14 5.94
C ARG A 71 -13.88 12.38 6.73
N GLY A 72 -12.94 13.17 6.22
CA GLY A 72 -12.45 14.39 6.87
C GLY A 72 -11.80 14.16 8.22
N GLY A 73 -11.52 15.25 8.95
CA GLY A 73 -10.88 15.21 10.27
C GLY A 73 -9.49 14.56 10.22
N ASN A 74 -9.18 13.73 11.21
CA ASN A 74 -7.89 13.03 11.31
C ASN A 74 -7.83 11.71 10.53
N ASN A 75 -8.84 11.40 9.70
CA ASN A 75 -8.86 10.16 8.94
C ASN A 75 -7.90 10.25 7.75
N VAL A 76 -7.32 9.11 7.36
CA VAL A 76 -6.28 9.05 6.33
C VAL A 76 -6.52 7.94 5.31
N LEU A 77 -6.06 8.17 4.09
CA LEU A 77 -5.84 7.13 3.09
C LEU A 77 -4.37 6.69 3.18
N VAL A 78 -4.13 5.39 3.05
CA VAL A 78 -2.80 4.78 3.16
C VAL A 78 -2.58 3.90 1.94
N MET A 79 -1.78 4.38 1.00
CA MET A 79 -1.35 3.55 -0.12
C MET A 79 -0.30 2.56 0.39
N CYS A 80 -0.49 1.30 0.07
CA CYS A 80 0.38 0.21 0.47
C CYS A 80 0.98 -0.48 -0.75
N GLU A 81 2.19 -0.98 -0.59
CA GLU A 81 2.72 -2.01 -1.46
C GLU A 81 2.45 -3.40 -0.89
N VAL A 82 2.46 -4.41 -1.76
CA VAL A 82 2.18 -5.79 -1.40
C VAL A 82 3.48 -6.57 -1.31
N LEU A 83 3.67 -7.27 -0.19
CA LEU A 83 4.80 -8.14 0.09
C LEU A 83 4.32 -9.56 0.39
N LEU A 84 5.24 -10.51 0.26
CA LEU A 84 5.10 -11.84 0.81
C LEU A 84 5.34 -11.84 2.33
N PRO A 85 4.95 -12.90 3.07
CA PRO A 85 5.19 -13.00 4.52
C PRO A 85 6.66 -12.92 4.95
N ASP A 86 7.60 -13.21 4.04
CA ASP A 86 9.05 -13.03 4.25
C ASP A 86 9.53 -11.60 3.99
N MET A 87 8.59 -10.66 3.78
CA MET A 87 8.80 -9.23 3.49
C MET A 87 9.46 -8.94 2.13
N THR A 88 9.60 -9.93 1.25
CA THR A 88 10.00 -9.70 -0.14
C THR A 88 8.83 -9.15 -0.97
N PRO A 89 9.08 -8.36 -2.03
CA PRO A 89 8.02 -7.86 -2.90
C PRO A 89 7.18 -8.98 -3.50
N HIS A 90 5.86 -8.85 -3.42
CA HIS A 90 4.97 -9.75 -4.13
C HIS A 90 5.16 -9.62 -5.65
N ILE A 91 4.91 -10.68 -6.43
CA ILE A 91 5.12 -10.64 -7.90
C ILE A 91 4.28 -9.56 -8.60
N THR A 92 3.15 -9.17 -8.03
CA THR A 92 2.29 -8.09 -8.55
C THR A 92 2.72 -6.69 -8.11
N ASN A 93 3.75 -6.58 -7.26
CA ASN A 93 4.26 -5.30 -6.76
C ASN A 93 5.18 -4.65 -7.80
N THR A 94 4.59 -3.83 -8.67
CA THR A 94 5.33 -3.05 -9.67
C THR A 94 6.06 -1.85 -9.09
N ARG A 95 5.71 -1.41 -7.86
CA ARG A 95 6.35 -0.28 -7.18
C ARG A 95 7.80 -0.60 -6.79
N ALA A 96 8.09 -1.81 -6.34
CA ALA A 96 9.42 -2.17 -5.83
C ALA A 96 10.52 -1.94 -6.89
N ALA A 97 10.30 -2.37 -8.13
CA ALA A 97 11.23 -2.11 -9.22
C ALA A 97 11.35 -0.61 -9.56
N CYS A 98 10.22 0.11 -9.57
CA CYS A 98 10.21 1.55 -9.80
C CYS A 98 11.01 2.32 -8.72
N ALA A 99 10.84 1.95 -7.45
CA ALA A 99 11.57 2.56 -6.34
C ALA A 99 13.09 2.34 -6.45
N ALA A 100 13.52 1.13 -6.82
CA ALA A 100 14.93 0.83 -7.02
C ALA A 100 15.57 1.67 -8.14
N VAL A 101 14.88 1.81 -9.28
CA VAL A 101 15.35 2.65 -10.39
C VAL A 101 15.36 4.13 -10.01
N ALA A 102 14.34 4.59 -9.28
CA ALA A 102 14.28 5.97 -8.81
C ALA A 102 15.44 6.30 -7.84
N GLU A 103 15.82 5.36 -6.97
CA GLU A 103 16.98 5.51 -6.09
C GLU A 103 18.30 5.52 -6.87
N GLU A 104 18.47 4.59 -7.82
CA GLU A 104 19.67 4.50 -8.67
C GLU A 104 19.95 5.82 -9.42
N PHE A 105 18.91 6.43 -9.96
CA PHE A 105 18.99 7.67 -10.75
C PHE A 105 18.54 8.92 -9.98
N ALA A 106 18.57 8.90 -8.65
CA ALA A 106 18.09 10.03 -7.83
C ALA A 106 18.77 11.38 -8.17
N LYS A 107 20.01 11.35 -8.66
CA LYS A 107 20.78 12.56 -9.05
C LYS A 107 20.27 13.24 -10.32
N GLU A 108 19.50 12.54 -11.15
CA GLU A 108 18.97 13.08 -12.42
C GLU A 108 17.71 13.92 -12.19
N GLU A 109 17.14 13.92 -10.98
CA GLU A 109 15.95 14.70 -10.61
C GLU A 109 14.80 14.54 -11.62
N ALA A 110 14.51 13.31 -12.03
CA ALA A 110 13.52 13.01 -13.06
C ALA A 110 12.09 13.45 -12.65
N TRP A 111 11.37 14.13 -13.57
CA TRP A 111 10.00 14.59 -13.37
C TRP A 111 9.05 13.93 -14.37
N PHE A 112 7.83 13.60 -13.90
CA PHE A 112 6.81 12.95 -14.69
C PHE A 112 5.49 13.72 -14.59
N GLY A 113 4.80 13.89 -15.72
CA GLY A 113 3.42 14.35 -15.80
C GLY A 113 2.60 13.31 -16.56
N ILE A 114 1.46 12.91 -15.99
CA ILE A 114 0.58 11.87 -16.56
C ILE A 114 -0.82 12.47 -16.71
N GLU A 115 -1.39 12.37 -17.91
CA GLU A 115 -2.78 12.73 -18.21
C GLU A 115 -3.64 11.46 -18.12
N GLN A 116 -4.52 11.41 -17.12
CA GLN A 116 -5.42 10.28 -16.90
C GLN A 116 -6.61 10.29 -17.86
#